data_AF-A0A060CL00-F1
#
_entry.id   AF-A0A060CL00-F1
#
_cell.length_a   1.000
_cell.length_b   1.000
_cell.length_c   1.000
_cell.angle_alpha   90.00
_cell.angle_beta   90.00
_cell.angle_gamma   90.00
#
_symmetry.space_group_name_H-M   'P 1'
#
loop_
_entity.id
_entity.type
_entity.pdbx_description
1 polymer ?
#
loop_
_entity_poly.entity_id
_entity_poly.type
_entity_poly.pdbx_seq_one_letter_code
_entity_poly.pdbx_strand_id
1 'polypeptide(L)' 'MIRTRPLFARLAAVLLALAAPLAVAAPTPESGQVFYQIFFRSFRDSNGDRIGDLKGLTSKLGYIKDLGATTIL' A
#
# COMPACT_ATOMS: atom_id res chain seq x y z
N MET A 1 -37.64 45.08 19.66
CA MET A 1 -37.74 43.60 19.73
C MET A 1 -36.56 42.99 18.99
N ILE A 2 -35.52 42.55 19.72
CA ILE A 2 -34.29 41.99 19.13
C ILE A 2 -34.35 40.47 19.31
N ARG A 3 -34.53 39.72 18.22
CA ARG A 3 -34.44 38.25 18.20
C ARG A 3 -32.97 37.86 18.26
N THR A 4 -32.49 37.49 19.45
CA THR A 4 -31.18 36.88 19.65
C THR A 4 -31.13 35.53 18.92
N ARG A 5 -30.39 35.44 17.82
CA ARG A 5 -30.06 34.16 17.18
C ARG A 5 -29.19 33.37 18.16
N PRO A 6 -29.56 32.14 18.57
CA PRO A 6 -28.88 31.46 19.67
C PRO A 6 -27.47 31.04 19.23
N LEU A 7 -26.46 31.68 19.82
CA LEU A 7 -25.03 31.37 19.66
C LEU A 7 -24.72 29.88 19.89
N PHE A 8 -25.56 29.19 20.68
CA PHE A 8 -25.50 27.74 20.93
C PHE A 8 -25.56 26.89 19.65
N ALA A 9 -26.33 27.31 18.63
CA ALA A 9 -26.43 26.56 17.39
C ALA A 9 -25.14 26.61 16.56
N ARG A 10 -24.37 27.70 16.67
CA ARG A 10 -23.07 27.83 15.98
C ARG A 10 -21.97 27.08 16.72
N LEU A 11 -22.00 27.05 18.05
CA LEU A 11 -21.04 26.29 18.85
C LEU A 11 -21.18 24.77 18.63
N ALA A 12 -22.42 24.26 18.57
CA ALA A 12 -22.69 22.86 18.30
C ALA A 12 -22.22 22.42 16.90
N ALA A 13 -22.40 23.26 15.88
CA ALA A 13 -21.94 22.97 14.53
C ALA A 13 -20.40 22.96 14.41
N VAL A 14 -19.71 23.82 15.16
CA VAL A 14 -18.23 23.83 15.21
C VAL A 14 -17.70 22.62 15.97
N LEU A 15 -18.35 22.20 17.07
CA LEU A 15 -17.98 20.99 17.80
C LEU A 15 -18.19 19.72 16.95
N LEU A 16 -19.23 19.68 16.12
CA LEU A 16 -19.51 18.55 15.23
C LEU A 16 -18.50 18.46 14.06
N ALA A 17 -18.03 19.60 13.56
CA ALA A 17 -17.03 19.64 12.48
C ALA A 17 -15.61 19.28 12.95
N LEU A 18 -15.26 19.54 14.21
CA LEU A 18 -13.96 19.18 14.79
C LEU A 18 -13.83 17.68 15.12
N ALA A 19 -14.96 16.96 15.21
CA ALA A 19 -15.01 15.53 15.51
C ALA A 19 -14.94 14.65 14.25
N ALA A 20 -14.80 15.22 13.05
CA ALA A 20 -14.61 14.44 11.83
C ALA A 20 -13.24 13.73 11.89
N PRO A 21 -13.19 12.39 11.73
CA PRO A 21 -11.91 11.70 11.70
C PRO A 21 -11.11 12.20 10.49
N LEU A 22 -9.85 12.58 10.71
CA LEU A 22 -8.84 12.67 9.66
C LEU A 22 -8.64 11.24 9.11
N ALA A 23 -9.49 10.86 8.17
CA ALA A 23 -9.34 9.61 7.45
C ALA A 23 -8.10 9.76 6.56
N VAL A 24 -6.96 9.29 7.06
CA VAL A 24 -5.78 9.06 6.23
C VAL A 24 -6.19 7.98 5.24
N ALA A 25 -6.39 8.36 3.97
CA ALA A 25 -6.64 7.41 2.91
C ALA A 25 -5.45 6.45 2.87
N ALA A 26 -5.64 5.22 3.34
CA ALA A 26 -4.64 4.18 3.19
C ALA A 26 -4.36 4.03 1.68
N PRO A 27 -3.09 3.83 1.27
CA PRO A 27 -2.78 3.55 -0.12
C PRO A 27 -3.63 2.35 -0.53
N THR A 28 -4.63 2.60 -1.37
CA THR A 28 -5.37 1.50 -1.99
C THR A 28 -4.37 0.83 -2.91
N PRO A 29 -4.18 -0.50 -2.83
CA PRO A 29 -3.38 -1.18 -3.83
C PRO A 29 -3.96 -0.77 -5.19
N GLU A 30 -3.12 -0.15 -6.01
CA GLU A 30 -3.46 0.23 -7.39
C GLU A 30 -4.17 -0.97 -7.99
N SER A 31 -5.43 -0.81 -8.39
CA SER A 31 -6.29 -1.93 -8.75
C SER A 31 -5.68 -2.65 -9.95
N GLY A 32 -5.02 -3.79 -9.73
CA GLY A 32 -4.33 -4.54 -10.79
C GLY A 32 -2.90 -4.99 -10.48
N GLN A 33 -2.31 -4.67 -9.33
CA GLN A 33 -0.99 -5.23 -8.98
C GLN A 33 -1.08 -6.69 -8.50
N VAL A 34 -0.20 -7.53 -9.04
CA VAL A 34 0.02 -8.91 -8.62
C VAL A 34 1.39 -8.99 -7.94
N PHE A 35 1.36 -9.22 -6.62
CA PHE A 35 2.55 -9.31 -5.80
C PHE A 35 3.09 -10.75 -5.79
N TYR A 36 4.40 -10.90 -6.00
CA TYR A 36 5.09 -12.18 -5.92
C TYR A 36 6.18 -12.10 -4.86
N GLN A 37 5.93 -12.76 -3.73
CA GLN A 37 6.88 -12.81 -2.63
C GLN A 37 7.96 -13.85 -2.92
N ILE A 38 9.22 -13.43 -2.86
CA ILE A 38 10.36 -14.28 -3.16
C ILE A 38 11.32 -14.31 -1.99
N PHE A 39 11.53 -15.50 -1.44
CA PHE A 39 12.69 -15.74 -0.57
C PHE A 39 13.94 -16.02 -1.43
N PHE A 40 14.73 -14.97 -1.73
CA PHE A 40 15.76 -15.03 -2.78
C PHE A 40 16.84 -16.10 -2.54
N ARG A 41 17.16 -16.39 -1.28
CA ARG A 41 18.14 -17.43 -0.87
C ARG A 41 17.73 -18.86 -1.24
N SER A 42 16.45 -19.09 -1.54
CA SER A 42 15.94 -20.39 -1.98
C SER A 42 15.42 -20.38 -3.42
N PHE A 43 15.51 -19.24 -4.12
CA PHE A 43 14.87 -19.08 -5.43
C PHE A 43 15.72 -19.63 -6.58
N ARG A 44 16.93 -19.12 -6.76
CA ARG A 44 17.83 -19.58 -7.83
C ARG A 44 19.29 -19.30 -7.50
N ASP A 45 20.09 -20.36 -7.49
CA ASP A 45 21.55 -20.31 -7.46
C ASP A 45 22.10 -20.11 -8.89
N SER A 46 23.05 -19.19 -9.05
CA SER A 46 23.71 -18.88 -10.32
C SER A 46 25.19 -19.29 -10.38
N ASN A 47 25.81 -19.62 -9.25
CA ASN A 47 27.27 -19.86 -9.15
C ASN A 47 27.63 -21.27 -8.64
N GLY A 48 26.65 -22.08 -8.23
CA GLY A 48 26.81 -23.47 -7.80
C GLY A 48 27.14 -23.66 -6.32
N ASP A 49 27.02 -22.61 -5.49
CA ASP A 49 27.27 -22.69 -4.03
C ASP A 49 26.06 -23.23 -3.22
N ARG A 50 24.97 -23.60 -3.91
CA ARG A 50 23.71 -24.12 -3.39
C ARG A 50 22.87 -23.09 -2.63
N ILE A 51 23.18 -21.81 -2.78
CA ILE A 51 22.47 -20.71 -2.16
C ILE A 51 21.92 -19.81 -3.27
N GLY A 52 20.64 -19.44 -3.15
CA GLY A 52 20.03 -18.49 -4.08
C GLY A 52 20.66 -17.10 -3.98
N ASP A 53 20.84 -16.46 -5.13
CA ASP A 53 21.53 -15.18 -5.25
C ASP A 53 20.79 -14.20 -6.19
N LEU A 54 21.19 -12.93 -6.15
CA LEU A 54 20.55 -11.88 -6.94
C LEU A 54 20.73 -12.06 -8.45
N LYS A 55 21.85 -12.62 -8.91
CA LYS A 55 22.05 -12.90 -10.36
C LYS A 55 21.08 -14.00 -10.82
N GLY A 56 20.89 -15.03 -9.98
CA GLY A 56 19.88 -16.05 -10.16
C GLY A 56 18.47 -15.46 -10.26
N LEU A 57 18.11 -14.55 -9.35
CA LEU A 57 16.85 -13.81 -9.41
C LEU A 57 16.69 -13.01 -10.71
N THR A 58 17.68 -12.20 -11.08
CA THR A 58 17.64 -11.37 -12.30
C THR A 58 17.45 -12.21 -13.56
N SER A 59 18.08 -13.39 -13.63
CA SER A 59 17.95 -14.32 -14.77
C SER A 59 16.52 -14.85 -14.98
N LYS A 60 15.64 -14.71 -13.99
CA LYS A 60 14.25 -15.18 -14.00
C LYS A 60 13.21 -14.07 -14.02
N LEU A 61 13.61 -12.80 -14.17
CA LEU A 61 12.65 -11.70 -14.30
C LEU A 61 11.70 -11.88 -15.49
N GLY A 62 12.18 -12.49 -16.60
CA GLY A 62 11.32 -12.86 -17.72
C GLY A 62 10.20 -13.82 -17.30
N TYR A 63 10.54 -14.90 -16.58
CA TYR A 63 9.57 -15.84 -16.03
C TYR A 63 8.55 -15.16 -15.09
N ILE A 64 9.02 -14.29 -14.18
CA ILE A 64 8.16 -13.58 -13.23
C ILE A 64 7.18 -12.65 -13.98
N LYS A 65 7.65 -12.00 -15.04
CA LYS A 65 6.81 -11.17 -15.92
C LYS A 65 5.80 -12.02 -16.68
N ASP A 66 6.20 -13.16 -17.25
CA ASP A 66 5.32 -14.05 -18.00
C ASP A 66 4.24 -14.68 -17.11
N LEU A 67 4.54 -14.86 -15.82
CA LEU A 67 3.57 -15.26 -14.79
C LEU A 67 2.51 -14.18 -14.52
N GLY A 68 2.76 -12.93 -14.93
CA GLY A 68 1.85 -11.79 -14.71
C GLY A 68 2.07 -11.06 -13.39
N ALA A 69 3.16 -11.34 -12.66
CA ALA A 69 3.51 -10.60 -11.46
C ALA A 69 4.01 -9.20 -11.83
N THR A 70 3.45 -8.18 -11.18
CA THR A 70 3.80 -6.77 -11.40
C THR A 70 4.84 -6.29 -10.39
N THR A 71 4.87 -6.89 -9.21
CA THR A 71 5.66 -6.43 -8.07
C THR A 71 6.30 -7.61 -7.35
N ILE A 72 7.57 -7.50 -6.98
CA ILE A 72 8.31 -8.51 -6.19
C ILE A 72 8.41 -8.01 -4.74
N LEU A 73 8.11 -8.88 -3.78
CA LEU A 73 8.24 -8.64 -2.33
C LEU A 73 9.34 -9.50 -1.71
#